data_AF-A0A1G1C1F5-F1
#
_entry.id   AF-A0A1G1C1F5-F1
#
_cell.length_a   1.000
_cell.length_b   1.000
_cell.length_c   1.000
_cell.angle_alpha   90.00
_cell.angle_beta   90.00
_cell.angle_gamma   90.00
#
_symmetry.space_group_name_H-M   'P 1'
#
loop_
_entity.id
_entity.type
_entity.pdbx_description
1 polymer ?
#
loop_
_entity_poly.entity_id
_entity_poly.type
_entity_poly.pdbx_seq_one_letter_code
_entity_poly.pdbx_strand_id
1 'polypeptide(L)'
;MPRTRGHTEADLGANLFSPIEVLFRELERMAGVGICVHDLRGWTLVNGERQLPPARYIHCDPFCMAVKASAAGRRLCGQSDYYRANDRGRREKRPFLKPCHAGVWEMAVPILRGGQILGSIFCGPVRRASRLPSGLRVVGGVGASLEALYRLRPQLGERPLRELGRLLQAVIPVMLENALTLVSARRDSITDRILDWVAANYRGRGTVADLAPHLHLSPSRTAHVVRERTGMSLGHLVLAARMNEARNLLRFTDDRITDIATQVGFVDSNHFSRVFARHEGMPARAFRKRVRECVSE
;
A
#
# COMPACT_ATOMS: atom_id res chain seq x y z
N MET A 1 -41.78 -24.71 -12.77
CA MET A 1 -40.65 -23.79 -13.04
C MET A 1 -40.55 -22.78 -11.90
N PRO A 2 -39.57 -22.89 -11.00
CA PRO A 2 -39.40 -21.92 -9.92
C PRO A 2 -38.68 -20.67 -10.46
N ARG A 3 -39.30 -19.51 -10.25
CA ARG A 3 -38.74 -18.19 -10.52
C ARG A 3 -37.53 -17.96 -9.60
N THR A 4 -36.35 -17.79 -10.19
CA THR A 4 -35.15 -17.31 -9.49
C THR A 4 -35.42 -15.91 -8.96
N ARG A 5 -35.57 -15.77 -7.64
CA ARG A 5 -35.64 -14.48 -6.97
C ARG A 5 -34.28 -13.78 -7.14
N GLY A 6 -34.31 -12.58 -7.70
CA GLY A 6 -33.14 -11.73 -7.79
C GLY A 6 -32.60 -11.43 -6.40
N HIS A 7 -31.28 -11.51 -6.25
CA HIS A 7 -30.59 -11.05 -5.06
C HIS A 7 -30.80 -9.54 -4.93
N THR A 8 -31.57 -9.14 -3.92
CA THR A 8 -31.73 -7.75 -3.49
C THR A 8 -30.41 -7.21 -2.96
N GLU A 9 -30.07 -5.95 -3.27
CA GLU A 9 -28.86 -5.20 -2.87
C GLU A 9 -28.58 -5.12 -1.34
N ALA A 10 -29.39 -5.77 -0.50
CA ALA A 10 -29.35 -5.69 0.96
C ALA A 10 -28.34 -6.64 1.65
N ASP A 11 -27.71 -7.59 0.95
CA ASP A 11 -26.73 -8.53 1.53
C ASP A 11 -25.26 -8.08 1.44
N LEU A 12 -24.98 -6.87 0.91
CA LEU A 12 -23.62 -6.34 0.72
C LEU A 12 -22.98 -5.73 1.99
N GLY A 13 -23.57 -5.93 3.17
CA GLY A 13 -23.04 -5.41 4.44
C GLY A 13 -21.80 -6.13 4.98
N ALA A 14 -21.38 -7.23 4.37
CA ALA A 14 -20.16 -7.94 4.76
C ALA A 14 -18.93 -7.31 4.10
N ASN A 15 -17.95 -6.87 4.91
CA ASN A 15 -16.65 -6.44 4.41
C ASN A 15 -16.03 -7.56 3.57
N LEU A 16 -15.92 -7.33 2.26
CA LEU A 16 -15.47 -8.30 1.25
C LEU A 16 -14.03 -8.78 1.47
N PHE A 17 -13.25 -8.01 2.23
CA PHE A 17 -11.85 -8.32 2.57
C PHE A 17 -11.73 -8.95 3.96
N SER A 18 -12.85 -9.18 4.67
CA SER A 18 -12.87 -9.88 5.96
C SER A 18 -12.12 -11.22 5.92
N PRO A 19 -12.29 -12.09 4.90
CA PRO A 19 -11.52 -13.32 4.81
C PRO A 19 -10.01 -13.08 4.70
N ILE A 20 -9.59 -12.07 3.94
CA ILE A 20 -8.17 -11.69 3.78
C ILE A 20 -7.60 -11.23 5.12
N GLU A 21 -8.36 -10.43 5.87
CA GLU A 21 -7.97 -9.97 7.20
C GLU A 21 -7.87 -11.13 8.21
N VAL A 22 -8.80 -12.09 8.18
CA VAL A 22 -8.72 -13.31 9.00
C VAL A 22 -7.45 -14.10 8.66
N LEU A 23 -7.18 -14.32 7.37
CA LEU A 23 -5.94 -14.99 6.94
C LEU A 23 -4.70 -14.26 7.47
N PHE A 24 -4.66 -12.94 7.38
CA PHE A 24 -3.53 -12.18 7.91
C PHE A 24 -3.35 -12.39 9.41
N ARG A 25 -4.40 -12.27 10.22
CA ARG A 25 -4.28 -12.49 11.67
C ARG A 25 -3.81 -13.89 12.02
N GLU A 26 -4.31 -14.91 11.33
CA GLU A 26 -3.89 -16.29 11.57
C GLU A 26 -2.43 -16.51 11.19
N LEU A 27 -1.97 -15.96 10.05
CA LEU A 27 -0.57 -16.05 9.66
C LEU A 27 0.35 -15.29 10.62
N GLU A 28 -0.06 -14.11 11.11
CA GLU A 28 0.68 -13.38 12.14
C GLU A 28 0.80 -14.19 13.43
N ARG A 29 -0.30 -14.81 13.88
CA ARG A 29 -0.34 -15.67 15.07
C ARG A 29 0.55 -16.90 14.92
N MET A 30 0.53 -17.54 13.75
CA MET A 30 1.30 -18.76 13.48
C MET A 30 2.79 -18.50 13.27
N ALA A 31 3.14 -17.46 12.50
CA ALA A 31 4.52 -17.17 12.15
C ALA A 31 5.22 -16.20 13.13
N GLY A 32 4.46 -15.53 14.00
CA GLY A 32 4.96 -14.53 14.94
C GLY A 32 5.48 -13.25 14.25
N VAL A 33 5.07 -12.99 13.01
CA VAL A 33 5.47 -11.82 12.22
C VAL A 33 4.31 -10.85 12.08
N GLY A 34 4.59 -9.56 11.85
CA GLY A 34 3.55 -8.61 11.44
C GLY A 34 3.32 -8.65 9.94
N ILE A 35 2.09 -8.33 9.51
CA ILE A 35 1.70 -8.20 8.10
C ILE A 35 1.26 -6.77 7.80
N CYS A 36 1.99 -6.11 6.90
CA CYS A 36 1.68 -4.79 6.37
C CYS A 36 1.39 -4.85 4.87
N VAL A 37 0.45 -4.02 4.41
CA VAL A 37 0.01 -3.90 3.03
C VAL A 37 0.37 -2.52 2.48
N HIS A 38 1.13 -2.52 1.38
CA HIS A 38 1.29 -1.37 0.52
C HIS A 38 0.29 -1.46 -0.63
N ASP A 39 -0.77 -0.67 -0.52
CA ASP A 39 -1.76 -0.50 -1.57
C ASP A 39 -1.29 0.56 -2.57
N LEU A 40 -0.78 0.11 -3.72
CA LEU A 40 -0.19 0.99 -4.75
C LEU A 40 -1.21 1.43 -5.80
N ARG A 41 -2.35 0.74 -5.89
CA ARG A 41 -3.34 0.91 -6.97
C ARG A 41 -4.77 1.12 -6.45
N GLY A 42 -4.95 1.31 -5.14
CA GLY A 42 -6.28 1.41 -4.54
C GLY A 42 -7.04 0.08 -4.55
N TRP A 43 -6.34 -1.07 -4.57
CA TRP A 43 -6.99 -2.37 -4.73
C TRP A 43 -7.80 -2.78 -3.49
N THR A 44 -7.52 -2.16 -2.35
CA THR A 44 -8.30 -2.29 -1.11
C THR A 44 -9.39 -1.23 -0.98
N LEU A 45 -9.58 -0.36 -1.98
CA LEU A 45 -10.62 0.68 -1.96
C LEU A 45 -11.87 0.17 -2.69
N VAL A 46 -12.99 0.12 -1.97
CA VAL A 46 -14.32 -0.18 -2.53
C VAL A 46 -15.25 0.95 -2.10
N ASN A 47 -15.97 1.55 -3.04
CA ASN A 47 -16.86 2.71 -2.79
C ASN A 47 -16.19 3.88 -2.05
N GLY A 48 -14.87 4.07 -2.25
CA GLY A 48 -14.09 5.13 -1.59
C GLY A 48 -13.57 4.76 -0.20
N GLU A 49 -13.90 3.57 0.32
CA GLU A 49 -13.50 3.13 1.65
C GLU A 49 -12.46 2.01 1.61
N ARG A 50 -11.49 2.08 2.52
CA ARG A 50 -10.48 1.03 2.68
C ARG A 50 -11.10 -0.18 3.36
N GLN A 51 -10.98 -1.33 2.70
CA GLN A 51 -11.60 -2.57 3.15
C GLN A 51 -10.75 -3.30 4.21
N LEU A 52 -9.44 -3.07 4.28
CA LEU A 52 -8.61 -3.57 5.38
C LEU A 52 -8.51 -2.55 6.53
N PRO A 53 -8.28 -3.00 7.79
CA PRO A 53 -8.09 -2.12 8.93
C PRO A 53 -6.94 -1.11 8.73
N PRO A 54 -7.00 0.10 9.32
CA PRO A 54 -5.96 1.11 9.20
C PRO A 54 -4.56 0.62 9.58
N ALA A 55 -4.46 -0.24 10.59
CA ALA A 55 -3.20 -0.83 11.05
C ALA A 55 -2.45 -1.59 9.94
N ARG A 56 -3.16 -2.16 8.95
CA ARG A 56 -2.53 -2.87 7.83
C ARG A 56 -1.71 -1.96 6.94
N TYR A 57 -2.02 -0.67 6.89
CA TYR A 57 -1.30 0.28 6.02
C TYR A 57 -0.21 1.03 6.77
N ILE A 58 0.01 0.78 8.06
CA ILE A 58 0.96 1.51 8.91
C ILE A 58 1.97 0.52 9.49
N HIS A 59 3.25 0.85 9.37
CA HIS A 59 4.33 0.07 9.96
C HIS A 59 4.50 0.47 11.43
N CYS A 60 3.89 -0.29 12.33
CA CYS A 60 3.79 0.03 13.76
C CYS A 60 4.68 -0.80 14.68
N ASP A 61 5.55 -1.66 14.14
CA ASP A 61 6.45 -2.46 14.96
C ASP A 61 7.38 -1.55 15.82
N PRO A 62 7.52 -1.80 17.14
CA PRO A 62 8.31 -0.94 18.03
C PRO A 62 9.77 -0.74 17.59
N PHE A 63 10.39 -1.77 17.00
CA PHE A 63 11.74 -1.64 16.46
C PHE A 63 11.75 -0.68 15.27
N CYS A 64 10.81 -0.86 14.33
CA CYS A 64 10.66 0.04 13.18
C CYS A 64 10.34 1.49 13.60
N MET A 65 9.53 1.67 14.64
CA MET A 65 9.20 2.99 15.19
C MET A 65 10.42 3.67 15.79
N ALA A 66 11.24 2.93 16.56
CA ALA A 66 12.50 3.45 17.09
C ALA A 66 13.47 3.87 15.97
N VAL A 67 13.58 3.08 14.89
CA VAL A 67 14.36 3.46 13.70
C VAL A 67 13.82 4.74 13.05
N LYS A 68 12.49 4.84 12.93
CA LYS A 68 11.77 5.99 12.33
C LYS A 68 11.70 7.21 13.25
N ALA A 69 12.28 7.17 14.46
CA ALA A 69 12.34 8.34 15.33
C ALA A 69 13.20 9.47 14.71
N SER A 70 14.23 9.13 13.92
CA SER A 70 15.03 10.12 13.20
C SER A 70 14.56 10.38 11.76
N ALA A 71 14.85 11.59 11.27
CA ALA A 71 14.61 11.99 9.88
C ALA A 71 15.28 11.06 8.87
N ALA A 72 16.55 10.75 9.10
CA ALA A 72 17.33 9.87 8.22
C ALA A 72 16.84 8.43 8.27
N GLY A 73 16.42 7.93 9.44
CA GLY A 73 15.76 6.63 9.59
C GLY A 73 14.47 6.55 8.78
N ARG A 74 13.56 7.53 8.92
CA ARG A 74 12.32 7.61 8.11
C ARG A 74 12.60 7.60 6.61
N ARG A 75 13.57 8.40 6.16
CA ARG A 75 13.95 8.47 4.74
C ARG A 75 14.46 7.13 4.23
N LEU A 76 15.35 6.48 4.97
CA LEU A 76 15.90 5.16 4.61
C LEU A 76 14.80 4.08 4.59
N CYS A 77 13.85 4.11 5.53
CA CYS A 77 12.69 3.22 5.50
C CYS A 77 11.85 3.45 4.23
N GLY A 78 11.56 4.70 3.86
CA GLY A 78 10.83 5.01 2.64
C GLY A 78 11.55 4.52 1.38
N GLN A 79 12.87 4.74 1.29
CA GLN A 79 13.71 4.24 0.19
C GLN A 79 13.71 2.70 0.11
N SER A 80 13.84 2.03 1.24
CA SER A 80 13.85 0.59 1.36
C SER A 80 12.49 -0.02 0.99
N ASP A 81 11.42 0.39 1.67
CA ASP A 81 10.13 -0.30 1.71
C ASP A 81 9.17 0.19 0.63
N TYR A 82 9.15 1.50 0.38
CA TYR A 82 8.23 2.06 -0.59
C TYR A 82 8.81 2.09 -2.01
N TYR A 83 10.04 2.58 -2.18
CA TYR A 83 10.61 2.72 -3.52
C TYR A 83 11.25 1.43 -4.02
N ARG A 84 12.32 0.95 -3.36
CA ARG A 84 13.12 -0.20 -3.87
C ARG A 84 12.36 -1.51 -3.85
N ALA A 85 11.63 -1.82 -2.76
CA ALA A 85 10.92 -3.09 -2.65
C ALA A 85 9.77 -3.19 -3.67
N ASN A 86 8.95 -2.15 -3.80
CA ASN A 86 7.82 -2.19 -4.74
C ASN A 86 8.28 -2.18 -6.20
N ASP A 87 9.36 -1.47 -6.51
CA ASP A 87 10.02 -1.50 -7.82
C ASP A 87 10.61 -2.89 -8.15
N ARG A 88 11.26 -3.53 -7.17
CA ARG A 88 11.68 -4.93 -7.29
C ARG A 88 10.50 -5.88 -7.49
N GLY A 89 9.40 -5.68 -6.76
CA GLY A 89 8.15 -6.44 -6.93
C GLY A 89 7.57 -6.30 -8.34
N ARG A 90 7.63 -5.11 -8.95
CA ARG A 90 7.21 -4.87 -10.35
C ARG A 90 8.04 -5.67 -11.34
N ARG A 91 9.36 -5.71 -11.16
CA ARG A 91 10.27 -6.44 -12.05
C ARG A 91 10.21 -7.94 -11.87
N GLU A 92 10.32 -8.42 -10.64
CA GLU A 92 10.49 -9.83 -10.34
C GLU A 92 9.18 -10.61 -10.28
N LYS A 93 8.06 -9.95 -9.92
CA LYS A 93 6.71 -10.55 -9.88
C LYS A 93 6.65 -11.86 -9.06
N ARG A 94 7.53 -12.01 -8.08
CA ARG A 94 7.61 -13.16 -7.17
C ARG A 94 8.04 -12.74 -5.77
N PRO A 95 7.77 -13.54 -4.72
CA PRO A 95 8.14 -13.22 -3.37
C PRO A 95 9.66 -13.19 -3.22
N PHE A 96 10.15 -12.25 -2.43
CA PHE A 96 11.56 -12.14 -2.16
C PHE A 96 11.83 -11.74 -0.72
N LEU A 97 12.93 -12.27 -0.18
CA LEU A 97 13.47 -11.78 1.07
C LEU A 97 14.14 -10.44 0.84
N LYS A 98 13.88 -9.52 1.76
CA LYS A 98 14.41 -8.18 1.75
C LYS A 98 15.11 -7.90 3.08
N PRO A 99 16.42 -7.55 3.04
CA PRO A 99 17.06 -6.97 4.20
C PRO A 99 16.60 -5.51 4.36
N CYS A 100 16.23 -5.14 5.58
CA CYS A 100 16.03 -3.76 5.96
C CYS A 100 17.38 -3.09 6.21
N HIS A 101 17.48 -1.79 5.93
CA HIS A 101 18.65 -0.99 6.26
C HIS A 101 18.95 -0.94 7.77
N ALA A 102 17.98 -1.31 8.62
CA ALA A 102 18.11 -1.43 10.06
C ALA A 102 18.44 -2.86 10.54
N GLY A 103 18.75 -3.81 9.64
CA GLY A 103 19.31 -5.12 10.01
C GLY A 103 18.28 -6.22 10.26
N VAL A 104 16.99 -5.89 10.31
CA VAL A 104 15.90 -6.86 10.27
C VAL A 104 15.61 -7.32 8.85
N TRP A 105 14.87 -8.42 8.72
CA TRP A 105 14.45 -8.98 7.45
C TRP A 105 12.94 -9.03 7.36
N GLU A 106 12.44 -8.99 6.13
CA GLU A 106 11.02 -9.16 5.82
C GLU A 106 10.87 -9.93 4.51
N MET A 107 9.76 -10.66 4.41
CA MET A 107 9.31 -11.23 3.15
C MET A 107 8.42 -10.21 2.45
N ALA A 108 8.78 -9.81 1.24
CA ALA A 108 7.94 -8.97 0.39
C ALA A 108 7.25 -9.84 -0.66
N VAL A 109 5.92 -9.76 -0.72
CA VAL A 109 5.07 -10.54 -1.61
C VAL A 109 4.32 -9.57 -2.54
N PRO A 110 4.71 -9.46 -3.82
CA PRO A 110 3.98 -8.64 -4.78
C PRO A 110 2.60 -9.25 -5.04
N ILE A 111 1.56 -8.43 -4.97
CA ILE A 111 0.18 -8.81 -5.30
C ILE A 111 -0.03 -8.50 -6.77
N LEU A 112 -0.37 -9.53 -7.55
CA LEU A 112 -0.48 -9.43 -9.00
C LEU A 112 -1.91 -9.65 -9.47
N ARG A 113 -2.29 -8.94 -10.54
CA ARG A 113 -3.50 -9.21 -11.34
C ARG A 113 -3.20 -8.91 -12.80
N GLY A 114 -3.54 -9.81 -13.72
CA GLY A 114 -3.25 -9.61 -15.15
C GLY A 114 -1.77 -9.41 -15.46
N GLY A 115 -0.87 -9.91 -14.59
CA GLY A 115 0.58 -9.66 -14.69
C GLY A 115 1.04 -8.29 -14.20
N GLN A 116 0.15 -7.42 -13.71
CA GLN A 116 0.46 -6.11 -13.14
C GLN A 116 0.51 -6.16 -11.61
N ILE A 117 1.33 -5.31 -10.99
CA ILE A 117 1.36 -5.18 -9.53
C ILE A 117 0.23 -4.27 -9.05
N LEU A 118 -0.57 -4.77 -8.11
CA LEU A 118 -1.57 -4.00 -7.37
C LEU A 118 -0.98 -3.38 -6.10
N GLY A 119 -0.05 -4.10 -5.46
CA GLY A 119 0.55 -3.72 -4.21
C GLY A 119 1.57 -4.75 -3.75
N SER A 120 2.05 -4.59 -2.52
CA SER A 120 2.93 -5.57 -1.88
C SER A 120 2.46 -5.85 -0.46
N ILE A 121 2.60 -7.10 -0.03
CA ILE A 121 2.48 -7.52 1.36
C ILE A 121 3.88 -7.65 1.93
N PHE A 122 4.12 -7.12 3.12
CA PHE A 122 5.36 -7.25 3.86
C PHE A 122 5.09 -8.08 5.12
N CYS A 123 5.86 -9.15 5.30
CA CYS A 123 5.80 -10.02 6.47
C CYS A 123 7.10 -9.90 7.26
N GLY A 124 7.02 -9.30 8.44
CA GLY A 124 8.17 -8.98 9.28
C GLY A 124 7.82 -7.90 10.32
N PRO A 125 8.81 -7.27 10.96
CA PRO A 125 10.24 -7.55 10.86
C PRO A 125 10.65 -8.82 11.62
N VAL A 126 11.68 -9.52 11.13
CA VAL A 126 12.29 -10.67 11.81
C VAL A 126 13.79 -10.49 11.94
N ARG A 127 14.39 -11.16 12.94
CA ARG A 127 15.85 -11.20 13.11
C ARG A 127 16.43 -12.48 12.57
N ARG A 128 17.63 -12.40 11.98
CA ARG A 128 18.41 -13.58 11.54
C ARG A 128 19.58 -13.91 12.47
N ALA A 129 20.00 -12.95 13.27
CA ALA A 129 21.06 -13.10 14.26
C ALA A 129 20.53 -12.87 15.68
N SER A 130 21.29 -13.33 16.67
CA SER A 130 21.00 -13.11 18.10
C SER A 130 21.19 -11.65 18.53
N ARG A 131 22.00 -10.90 17.79
CA ARG A 131 22.29 -9.48 18.02
C ARG A 131 22.12 -8.69 16.73
N LEU A 132 21.93 -7.38 16.84
CA LEU A 132 21.96 -6.48 15.70
C LEU A 132 23.35 -6.57 15.02
N PRO A 133 23.43 -6.62 13.67
CA PRO A 133 24.70 -6.75 12.98
C PRO A 133 25.71 -5.66 13.36
N SER A 134 26.94 -6.06 13.72
CA SER A 134 28.04 -5.12 14.02
C SER A 134 28.41 -4.31 12.78
N GLY A 135 28.51 -2.99 12.93
CA GLY A 135 28.79 -2.05 11.82
C GLY A 135 27.54 -1.46 11.15
N LEU A 136 26.34 -1.89 11.54
CA LEU A 136 25.12 -1.27 11.08
C LEU A 136 24.95 0.13 11.71
N ARG A 137 25.17 1.19 10.94
CA ARG A 137 24.84 2.57 11.35
C ARG A 137 23.32 2.73 11.37
N VAL A 138 22.67 2.33 12.46
CA VAL A 138 21.25 2.64 12.62
C VAL A 138 21.11 4.12 12.94
N VAL A 139 20.68 4.87 11.93
CA VAL A 139 20.40 6.29 12.11
C VAL A 139 19.04 6.43 12.79
N GLY A 140 19.05 6.75 14.09
CA GLY A 140 17.85 7.18 14.83
C GLY A 140 17.38 6.33 16.01
N GLY A 141 18.06 5.23 16.34
CA GLY A 141 17.78 4.46 17.56
C GLY A 141 18.79 4.78 18.66
N VAL A 142 18.32 5.03 19.88
CA VAL A 142 19.21 5.15 21.05
C VAL A 142 19.80 3.76 21.32
N GLY A 143 21.11 3.58 21.16
CA GLY A 143 21.75 2.27 20.91
C GLY A 143 21.34 1.12 21.84
N ALA A 144 21.28 1.34 23.16
CA ALA A 144 20.92 0.30 24.12
C ALA A 144 19.44 -0.12 24.06
N SER A 145 18.53 0.79 23.68
CA SER A 145 17.10 0.47 23.56
C SER A 145 16.80 -0.25 22.25
N LEU A 146 17.53 0.04 21.17
CA LEU A 146 17.27 -0.58 19.88
C LEU A 146 17.68 -2.06 19.81
N GLU A 147 18.80 -2.45 20.42
CA GLU A 147 19.21 -3.87 20.51
C GLU A 147 18.17 -4.69 21.30
N ALA A 148 17.65 -4.15 22.40
CA ALA A 148 16.58 -4.79 23.16
C ALA A 148 15.31 -4.96 22.31
N LEU A 149 14.93 -3.90 21.58
CA LEU A 149 13.83 -3.96 20.61
C LEU A 149 14.14 -4.93 19.46
N TYR A 150 15.38 -5.10 19.02
CA TYR A 150 15.69 -6.09 17.98
C TYR A 150 15.47 -7.52 18.50
N ARG A 151 15.94 -7.83 19.71
CA ARG A 151 15.88 -9.20 20.28
C ARG A 151 14.47 -9.73 20.50
N LEU A 152 13.52 -8.85 20.76
CA LEU A 152 12.10 -9.18 20.93
C LEU A 152 11.40 -9.61 19.62
N ARG A 153 12.05 -9.46 18.45
CA ARG A 153 11.50 -9.96 17.18
C ARG A 153 11.74 -11.47 17.02
N PRO A 154 10.88 -12.17 16.28
CA PRO A 154 11.06 -13.61 16.04
C PRO A 154 12.38 -13.86 15.31
N GLN A 155 13.11 -14.90 15.71
CA GLN A 155 14.30 -15.35 15.01
C GLN A 155 13.93 -16.42 14.00
N LEU A 156 13.77 -16.02 12.74
CA LEU A 156 13.40 -16.93 11.66
C LEU A 156 14.54 -17.07 10.64
N GLY A 157 14.74 -18.30 10.18
CA GLY A 157 15.55 -18.57 9.00
C GLY A 157 14.84 -18.16 7.71
N GLU A 158 15.52 -18.31 6.57
CA GLU A 158 14.92 -17.95 5.28
C GLU A 158 13.76 -18.84 4.88
N ARG A 159 13.82 -20.14 5.21
CA ARG A 159 12.87 -21.14 4.74
C ARG A 159 11.43 -20.84 5.19
N PRO A 160 11.13 -20.62 6.50
CA PRO A 160 9.77 -20.30 6.94
C PRO A 160 9.20 -19.06 6.26
N LEU A 161 10.00 -18.01 6.09
CA LEU A 161 9.58 -16.78 5.41
C LEU A 161 9.27 -17.02 3.93
N ARG A 162 10.09 -17.83 3.25
CA ARG A 162 9.87 -18.18 1.84
C ARG A 162 8.62 -19.03 1.67
N GLU A 163 8.35 -19.95 2.58
CA GLU A 163 7.12 -20.76 2.60
C GLU A 163 5.89 -19.87 2.82
N LEU A 164 5.94 -18.95 3.79
CA LEU A 164 4.90 -17.93 4.00
C LEU A 164 4.69 -17.07 2.74
N GLY A 165 5.78 -16.61 2.11
CA GLY A 165 5.71 -15.81 0.89
C GLY A 165 5.06 -16.56 -0.29
N ARG A 166 5.37 -17.85 -0.46
CA ARG A 166 4.75 -18.72 -1.47
C ARG A 166 3.26 -18.93 -1.18
N LEU A 167 2.90 -19.19 0.08
CA LEU A 167 1.51 -19.35 0.49
C LEU A 167 0.70 -18.09 0.19
N LEU A 168 1.20 -16.92 0.62
CA LEU A 168 0.54 -15.64 0.34
C LEU A 168 0.43 -15.37 -1.16
N GLN A 169 1.48 -15.67 -1.95
CA GLN A 169 1.43 -15.52 -3.40
C GLN A 169 0.37 -16.43 -4.04
N ALA A 170 0.16 -17.63 -3.52
CA ALA A 170 -0.82 -18.57 -4.05
C ALA A 170 -2.26 -18.20 -3.65
N VAL A 171 -2.46 -17.80 -2.39
CA VAL A 171 -3.80 -17.63 -1.80
C VAL A 171 -4.38 -16.24 -2.06
N ILE A 172 -3.58 -15.18 -1.92
CA ILE A 172 -4.10 -13.80 -2.00
C ILE A 172 -4.73 -13.49 -3.36
N PRO A 173 -4.13 -13.84 -4.52
CA PRO A 173 -4.76 -13.56 -5.80
C PRO A 173 -6.14 -14.20 -5.95
N VAL A 174 -6.32 -15.44 -5.48
CA VAL A 174 -7.60 -16.16 -5.53
C VAL A 174 -8.64 -15.49 -4.61
N MET A 175 -8.25 -15.17 -3.38
CA MET A 175 -9.16 -14.45 -2.47
C MET A 175 -9.54 -13.08 -3.02
N LEU A 176 -8.60 -12.41 -3.69
CA LEU A 176 -8.84 -11.12 -4.29
C LEU A 176 -9.73 -11.20 -5.51
N GLU A 177 -9.54 -12.21 -6.34
CA GLU A 177 -10.42 -12.48 -7.46
C GLU A 177 -11.84 -12.74 -6.99
N ASN A 178 -12.03 -13.52 -5.92
CA ASN A 178 -13.34 -13.76 -5.31
C ASN A 178 -13.94 -12.46 -4.75
N ALA A 179 -13.19 -11.70 -3.95
CA ALA A 179 -13.65 -10.44 -3.38
C ALA A 179 -14.01 -9.41 -4.46
N LEU A 180 -13.24 -9.34 -5.55
CA LEU A 180 -13.46 -8.36 -6.62
C LEU A 180 -14.50 -8.81 -7.64
N THR A 181 -14.68 -10.11 -7.86
CA THR A 181 -15.76 -10.65 -8.71
C THR A 181 -17.13 -10.34 -8.13
N LEU A 182 -17.24 -10.28 -6.80
CA LEU A 182 -18.46 -9.87 -6.09
C LEU A 182 -18.76 -8.36 -6.20
N VAL A 183 -17.78 -7.52 -6.54
CA VAL A 183 -17.92 -6.04 -6.59
C VAL A 183 -18.22 -5.50 -7.99
N SER A 184 -17.71 -6.13 -9.04
CA SER A 184 -18.08 -5.84 -10.44
C SER A 184 -17.27 -6.68 -11.43
N ALA A 185 -17.90 -7.00 -12.56
CA ALA A 185 -17.36 -7.79 -13.67
C ALA A 185 -15.97 -7.32 -14.13
N ARG A 186 -15.01 -8.25 -14.12
CA ARG A 186 -13.73 -8.27 -14.86
C ARG A 186 -13.10 -6.90 -15.16
N ARG A 187 -12.12 -6.49 -14.34
CA ARG A 187 -11.06 -5.58 -14.82
C ARG A 187 -10.31 -6.26 -15.97
N ASP A 188 -10.44 -5.70 -17.16
CA ASP A 188 -9.76 -6.09 -18.39
C ASP A 188 -8.46 -5.29 -18.59
N SER A 189 -7.67 -5.63 -19.62
CA SER A 189 -6.38 -4.99 -19.92
C SER A 189 -6.45 -3.48 -20.13
N ILE A 190 -7.62 -2.95 -20.52
CA ILE A 190 -7.85 -1.51 -20.66
C ILE A 190 -7.83 -0.83 -19.30
N THR A 191 -8.43 -1.47 -18.28
CA THR A 191 -8.44 -0.92 -16.92
C THR A 191 -7.02 -0.81 -16.37
N ASP A 192 -6.18 -1.82 -16.59
CA ASP A 192 -4.79 -1.81 -16.16
C ASP A 192 -4.00 -0.69 -16.86
N ARG A 193 -4.18 -0.51 -18.18
CA ARG A 193 -3.56 0.61 -18.93
C ARG A 193 -3.96 1.98 -18.39
N ILE A 194 -5.24 2.16 -18.01
CA ILE A 194 -5.72 3.39 -17.37
C ILE A 194 -4.97 3.64 -16.06
N LEU A 195 -4.91 2.63 -15.18
CA LEU A 195 -4.24 2.78 -13.89
C LEU A 195 -2.74 3.01 -14.05
N ASP A 196 -2.07 2.27 -14.94
CA ASP A 196 -0.66 2.43 -15.26
C ASP A 196 -0.35 3.85 -15.73
N TRP A 197 -1.14 4.37 -16.67
CA TRP A 197 -1.03 5.74 -17.14
C TRP A 197 -1.22 6.73 -15.99
N VAL A 198 -2.21 6.55 -15.12
CA VAL A 198 -2.43 7.42 -13.96
C VAL A 198 -1.21 7.42 -13.03
N ALA A 199 -0.64 6.26 -12.69
CA ALA A 199 0.54 6.21 -11.82
C ALA A 199 1.78 6.88 -12.43
N ALA A 200 1.91 6.88 -13.76
CA ALA A 200 2.99 7.57 -14.46
C ALA A 200 2.75 9.08 -14.55
N ASN A 201 1.49 9.54 -14.64
CA ASN A 201 1.15 10.90 -15.05
C ASN A 201 0.42 11.74 -13.98
N TYR A 202 0.14 11.20 -12.79
CA TYR A 202 -0.69 11.90 -11.79
C TYR A 202 -0.15 13.27 -11.35
N ARG A 203 1.16 13.53 -11.46
CA ARG A 203 1.76 14.82 -11.11
C ARG A 203 1.43 15.93 -12.11
N GLY A 204 1.16 15.56 -13.37
CA GLY A 204 0.78 16.49 -14.43
C GLY A 204 -0.71 16.84 -14.42
N ARG A 205 -1.20 17.43 -15.51
CA ARG A 205 -2.62 17.82 -15.64
C ARG A 205 -3.58 16.63 -15.55
N GLY A 206 -3.18 15.46 -16.03
CA GLY A 206 -3.93 14.21 -15.85
C GLY A 206 -5.28 14.22 -16.57
N THR A 207 -5.36 14.80 -17.78
CA THR A 207 -6.64 14.97 -18.48
C THR A 207 -7.00 13.78 -19.35
N VAL A 208 -8.28 13.68 -19.71
CA VAL A 208 -8.77 12.63 -20.61
C VAL A 208 -8.13 12.75 -22.00
N ALA A 209 -7.83 13.96 -22.45
CA ALA A 209 -7.14 14.21 -23.71
C ALA A 209 -5.72 13.62 -23.70
N ASP A 210 -5.04 13.65 -22.54
CA ASP A 210 -3.70 13.09 -22.40
C ASP A 210 -3.71 11.54 -22.37
N LEU A 211 -4.77 10.95 -21.81
CA LEU A 211 -4.95 9.48 -21.73
C LEU A 211 -5.43 8.86 -23.05
N ALA A 212 -6.23 9.58 -23.84
CA ALA A 212 -6.87 9.08 -25.05
C ALA A 212 -5.89 8.42 -26.06
N PRO A 213 -4.74 9.04 -26.40
CA PRO A 213 -3.74 8.41 -27.27
C PRO A 213 -3.19 7.10 -26.68
N HIS A 214 -3.03 7.04 -25.35
CA HIS A 214 -2.52 5.85 -24.67
C HIS A 214 -3.50 4.69 -24.66
N LEU A 215 -4.79 4.92 -24.92
CA LEU A 215 -5.79 3.85 -25.08
C LEU A 215 -6.19 3.61 -26.54
N HIS A 216 -5.65 4.40 -27.48
CA HIS A 216 -6.09 4.43 -28.89
C HIS A 216 -7.59 4.70 -29.04
N LEU A 217 -8.11 5.65 -28.25
CA LEU A 217 -9.52 6.05 -28.23
C LEU A 217 -9.66 7.57 -28.41
N SER A 218 -10.85 8.04 -28.79
CA SER A 218 -11.15 9.47 -28.74
C SER A 218 -11.35 9.94 -27.29
N PRO A 219 -11.14 11.23 -26.96
CA PRO A 219 -11.33 11.75 -25.60
C PRO A 219 -12.72 11.45 -25.02
N SER A 220 -13.78 11.59 -25.81
CA SER A 220 -15.14 11.27 -25.37
C SER A 220 -15.29 9.79 -24.99
N ARG A 221 -14.78 8.89 -25.85
CA ARG A 221 -14.83 7.44 -25.57
C ARG A 221 -13.96 7.08 -24.37
N THR A 222 -12.79 7.68 -24.21
CA THR A 222 -11.92 7.50 -23.04
C THR A 222 -12.62 7.91 -21.75
N ALA A 223 -13.31 9.06 -21.70
CA ALA A 223 -14.04 9.48 -20.51
C ALA A 223 -15.13 8.48 -20.11
N HIS A 224 -15.83 7.92 -21.11
CA HIS A 224 -16.86 6.90 -20.89
C HIS A 224 -16.23 5.59 -20.39
N VAL A 225 -15.23 5.07 -21.08
CA VAL A 225 -14.54 3.82 -20.74
C VAL A 225 -13.92 3.89 -19.35
N VAL A 226 -13.30 5.01 -18.98
CA VAL A 226 -12.74 5.18 -17.62
C VAL A 226 -13.83 5.04 -16.55
N ARG A 227 -14.98 5.70 -16.72
CA ARG A 227 -16.09 5.58 -15.76
C ARG A 227 -16.69 4.19 -15.74
N GLU A 228 -16.94 3.62 -16.92
CA GLU A 228 -17.48 2.27 -17.10
C GLU A 228 -16.60 1.22 -16.40
N ARG A 229 -15.28 1.33 -16.53
CA ARG A 229 -14.32 0.33 -16.04
C ARG A 229 -13.86 0.52 -14.61
N THR A 230 -13.79 1.77 -14.14
CA THR A 230 -13.23 2.08 -12.80
C THR A 230 -14.28 2.52 -11.79
N GLY A 231 -15.50 2.80 -12.23
CA GLY A 231 -16.55 3.43 -11.41
C GLY A 231 -16.24 4.90 -11.08
N MET A 232 -15.11 5.45 -11.54
CA MET A 232 -14.64 6.78 -11.20
C MET A 232 -14.29 7.60 -12.44
N SER A 233 -14.27 8.93 -12.30
CA SER A 233 -13.71 9.79 -13.34
C SER A 233 -12.18 9.71 -13.34
N LEU A 234 -11.54 10.04 -14.47
CA LEU A 234 -10.08 10.12 -14.53
C LEU A 234 -9.51 11.11 -13.51
N GLY A 235 -10.19 12.25 -13.29
CA GLY A 235 -9.80 13.22 -12.28
C GLY A 235 -9.80 12.66 -10.86
N HIS A 236 -10.78 11.81 -10.52
CA HIS A 236 -10.79 11.11 -9.24
C HIS A 236 -9.65 10.10 -9.12
N LEU A 237 -9.34 9.35 -10.18
CA LEU A 237 -8.20 8.40 -10.16
C LEU A 237 -6.87 9.13 -9.97
N VAL A 238 -6.66 10.24 -10.69
CA VAL A 238 -5.48 11.10 -10.54
C VAL A 238 -5.41 11.64 -9.12
N LEU A 239 -6.53 12.14 -8.59
CA LEU A 239 -6.58 12.63 -7.21
C LEU A 239 -6.20 11.55 -6.20
N ALA A 240 -6.78 10.35 -6.31
CA ALA A 240 -6.47 9.23 -5.43
C ALA A 240 -4.98 8.86 -5.46
N ALA A 241 -4.36 8.86 -6.65
CA ALA A 241 -2.93 8.65 -6.81
C ALA A 241 -2.09 9.73 -6.12
N ARG A 242 -2.47 11.01 -6.27
CA ARG A 242 -1.83 12.14 -5.55
C ARG A 242 -1.92 12.00 -4.05
N MET A 243 -3.11 11.65 -3.52
CA MET A 243 -3.32 11.46 -2.09
C MET A 243 -2.50 10.29 -1.55
N ASN A 244 -2.37 9.20 -2.31
CA ASN A 244 -1.49 8.09 -1.96
C ASN A 244 -0.04 8.53 -1.84
N GLU A 245 0.50 9.26 -2.83
CA GLU A 245 1.87 9.77 -2.73
C GLU A 245 2.05 10.76 -1.59
N ALA A 246 1.09 11.66 -1.37
CA ALA A 246 1.13 12.61 -0.27
C ALA A 246 1.23 11.90 1.09
N ARG A 247 0.48 10.82 1.31
CA ARG A 247 0.59 9.99 2.51
C ARG A 247 1.99 9.42 2.70
N ASN A 248 2.62 8.96 1.62
CA ASN A 248 3.98 8.41 1.69
C ASN A 248 5.02 9.49 2.01
N LEU A 249 4.92 10.66 1.38
CA LEU A 249 5.79 11.79 1.70
C LEU A 249 5.61 12.24 3.15
N LEU A 250 4.37 12.36 3.64
CA LEU A 250 4.09 12.70 5.03
C LEU A 250 4.66 11.69 6.03
N ARG A 251 4.69 10.40 5.65
CA ARG A 251 5.22 9.31 6.48
C ARG A 251 6.75 9.30 6.53
N PHE A 252 7.41 9.48 5.40
CA PHE A 252 8.84 9.19 5.26
C PHE A 252 9.75 10.41 5.14
N THR A 253 9.20 11.62 4.95
CA THR A 253 9.96 12.86 4.76
C THR A 253 9.55 13.93 5.77
N ASP A 254 10.44 14.87 6.06
CA ASP A 254 10.18 16.04 6.90
C ASP A 254 9.81 17.29 6.07
N ASP A 255 9.55 17.12 4.77
CA ASP A 255 9.20 18.17 3.82
C ASP A 255 8.02 19.02 4.32
N ARG A 256 7.98 20.31 3.96
CA ARG A 256 6.85 21.15 4.36
C ARG A 256 5.60 20.70 3.61
N ILE A 257 4.42 20.93 4.21
CA ILE A 257 3.13 20.57 3.59
C ILE A 257 2.97 21.25 2.22
N THR A 258 3.49 22.47 2.09
CA THR A 258 3.58 23.24 0.83
C THR A 258 4.41 22.53 -0.24
N ASP A 259 5.54 21.96 0.16
CA ASP A 259 6.48 21.29 -0.74
C ASP A 259 5.87 19.96 -1.20
N ILE A 260 5.25 19.21 -0.26
CA ILE A 260 4.51 17.99 -0.57
C ILE A 260 3.37 18.27 -1.56
N ALA A 261 2.58 19.32 -1.35
CA ALA A 261 1.51 19.71 -2.27
C ALA A 261 2.05 19.89 -3.70
N THR A 262 3.17 20.60 -3.83
CA THR A 262 3.84 20.82 -5.12
C THR A 262 4.35 19.51 -5.73
N GLN A 263 5.02 18.67 -4.94
CA GLN A 263 5.58 17.39 -5.38
C GLN A 263 4.52 16.41 -5.90
N VAL A 264 3.31 16.44 -5.32
CA VAL A 264 2.19 15.60 -5.75
C VAL A 264 1.34 16.23 -6.85
N GLY A 265 1.69 17.41 -7.37
CA GLY A 265 1.03 18.03 -8.52
C GLY A 265 -0.12 18.99 -8.18
N PHE A 266 -0.14 19.58 -6.98
CA PHE A 266 -1.01 20.72 -6.66
C PHE A 266 -0.26 22.03 -6.84
N VAL A 267 -0.92 23.00 -7.47
CA VAL A 267 -0.41 24.37 -7.63
C VAL A 267 -0.60 25.19 -6.35
N ASP A 268 -1.70 24.94 -5.63
CA ASP A 268 -2.05 25.65 -4.40
C ASP A 268 -2.07 24.71 -3.19
N SER A 269 -1.25 25.02 -2.18
CA SER A 269 -1.16 24.27 -0.93
C SER A 269 -2.43 24.36 -0.07
N ASN A 270 -3.20 25.44 -0.19
CA ASN A 270 -4.46 25.59 0.55
C ASN A 270 -5.54 24.69 -0.03
N HIS A 271 -5.62 24.62 -1.36
CA HIS A 271 -6.45 23.64 -2.05
C HIS A 271 -6.05 22.20 -1.71
N PHE A 272 -4.75 21.87 -1.76
CA PHE A 272 -4.25 20.56 -1.30
C PHE A 272 -4.72 20.23 0.12
N SER A 273 -4.55 21.15 1.08
CA SER A 273 -4.87 20.89 2.48
C SER A 273 -6.36 20.59 2.69
N ARG A 274 -7.26 21.32 2.02
CA ARG A 274 -8.71 21.07 2.07
C ARG A 274 -9.07 19.72 1.43
N VAL A 275 -8.49 19.42 0.29
CA VAL A 275 -8.74 18.17 -0.44
C VAL A 275 -8.22 16.97 0.33
N PHE A 276 -7.01 17.05 0.88
CA PHE A 276 -6.43 16.00 1.71
C PHE A 276 -7.28 15.73 2.95
N ALA A 277 -7.71 16.78 3.66
CA ALA A 277 -8.56 16.62 4.85
C ALA A 277 -9.90 15.95 4.52
N ARG A 278 -10.51 16.29 3.39
CA ARG A 278 -11.74 15.64 2.92
C ARG A 278 -11.51 14.18 2.53
N HIS A 279 -10.41 13.89 1.84
CA HIS A 279 -10.11 12.56 1.34
C HIS A 279 -9.68 11.58 2.44
N GLU A 280 -8.86 12.05 3.40
CA GLU A 280 -8.30 11.21 4.46
C GLU A 280 -9.08 11.30 5.79
N GLY A 281 -10.12 12.14 5.84
CA GLY A 281 -10.89 12.44 7.05
C GLY A 281 -10.13 13.27 8.09
N MET A 282 -8.89 13.69 7.81
CA MET A 282 -8.09 14.50 8.72
C MET A 282 -7.03 15.38 8.04
N PRO A 283 -6.65 16.51 8.65
CA PRO A 283 -5.62 17.39 8.10
C PRO A 283 -4.27 16.69 7.92
N ALA A 284 -3.52 17.04 6.85
CA ALA A 284 -2.22 16.44 6.53
C ALA A 284 -1.21 16.50 7.70
N ARG A 285 -1.23 17.57 8.50
CA ARG A 285 -0.40 17.70 9.70
C ARG A 285 -0.78 16.71 10.80
N ALA A 286 -2.09 16.52 11.03
CA ALA A 286 -2.60 15.53 11.98
C ALA A 286 -2.29 14.11 11.50
N PHE A 287 -2.47 13.84 10.21
CA PHE A 287 -2.10 12.57 9.59
C PHE A 287 -0.61 12.25 9.80
N ARG A 288 0.29 13.20 9.51
CA ARG A 288 1.73 13.06 9.74
C ARG A 288 2.04 12.68 11.18
N LYS A 289 1.40 13.35 12.15
CA LYS A 289 1.57 13.04 13.58
C LYS A 289 1.13 11.61 13.88
N ARG A 290 -0.10 11.24 13.48
CA ARG A 290 -0.69 9.90 13.70
C ARG A 290 0.20 8.78 13.17
N VAL A 291 0.66 8.87 11.92
CA VAL A 291 1.47 7.80 11.31
C VAL A 291 2.90 7.71 11.86
N ARG A 292 3.39 8.75 12.54
CA ARG A 292 4.73 8.77 13.15
C ARG A 292 4.73 8.37 14.61
N GLU A 293 3.61 8.55 15.29
CA GLU A 293 3.43 8.15 16.68
C GLU A 293 2.76 6.77 16.80
N CYS A 294 2.28 6.20 15.67
CA CYS A 294 1.44 5.00 15.63
C CYS A 294 0.36 5.03 16.73
N VAL A 295 -0.38 6.13 16.78
CA VAL A 295 -1.57 6.21 17.64
C VAL A 295 -2.66 5.40 16.95
N SER A 296 -2.85 4.18 17.42
CA SER A 296 -4.06 3.39 17.18
C SER A 296 -5.20 4.02 17.97
N GLU A 297 -6.33 4.29 17.33
CA GLU A 297 -7.60 4.52 18.03
C GLU A 297 -8.01 3.27 18.82
#